data_AF-W0RNC8-F1
#
_entry.id   AF-W0RNC8-F1
#
_cell.length_a   1.000
_cell.length_b   1.000
_cell.length_c   1.000
_cell.angle_alpha   90.00
_cell.angle_beta   90.00
_cell.angle_gamma   90.00
#
_symmetry.space_group_name_H-M   'P 1'
#
loop_
_entity.id
_entity.type
_entity.pdbx_description
1 polymer ?
#
loop_
_entity_poly.entity_id
_entity_poly.type
_entity_poly.pdbx_seq_one_letter_code
_entity_poly.pdbx_strand_id
1 'polypeptide(L)'
;MHPHQDTRREDGAPRIRPRTVWDSIAGREWRIWAADCRNVPGARSRECLIVDCGTTVRRIWAPPDDWATLSDSELLALVDGPRDR
;
A
#
# COMPACT_ATOMS: atom_id res chain seq x y z
N MET A 1 -34.63 -6.25 -20.70
CA MET A 1 -33.63 -7.17 -20.12
C MET A 1 -32.27 -6.68 -20.63
N HIS A 2 -31.62 -5.76 -19.92
CA HIS A 2 -30.31 -5.23 -20.30
C HIS A 2 -29.25 -5.92 -19.45
N PRO A 3 -28.21 -6.53 -20.03
CA PRO A 3 -27.12 -7.07 -19.24
C PRO A 3 -26.34 -5.89 -18.65
N HIS A 4 -26.33 -5.77 -17.33
CA HIS A 4 -25.33 -5.00 -16.61
C HIS A 4 -23.98 -5.63 -16.92
N GLN A 5 -23.30 -5.11 -17.95
CA GLN A 5 -21.88 -5.39 -18.15
C GLN A 5 -21.15 -4.73 -16.98
N ASP A 6 -20.80 -5.56 -15.99
CA ASP A 6 -19.81 -5.26 -14.98
C ASP A 6 -18.49 -5.06 -15.74
N THR A 7 -18.26 -3.83 -16.20
CA THR A 7 -16.95 -3.39 -16.67
C THR A 7 -16.06 -3.35 -15.45
N ARG A 8 -15.54 -4.52 -15.07
CA ARG A 8 -14.40 -4.67 -14.19
C ARG A 8 -13.26 -3.91 -14.85
N ARG A 9 -13.14 -2.62 -14.51
CA ARG A 9 -12.10 -1.74 -15.00
C ARG A 9 -10.79 -2.38 -14.61
N GLU A 10 -10.12 -2.98 -15.59
CA GLU A 10 -8.70 -3.31 -15.49
C GLU A 10 -7.97 -1.96 -15.45
N ASP A 11 -7.91 -1.42 -14.23
CA ASP A 11 -7.20 -0.20 -13.90
C ASP A 11 -5.75 -0.40 -14.35
N GLY A 12 -5.37 0.32 -15.41
CA GLY A 12 -4.01 0.44 -15.92
C GLY A 12 -3.10 1.20 -14.97
N ALA A 13 -3.28 1.01 -13.66
CA ALA A 13 -2.33 1.43 -12.66
C ALA A 13 -0.98 0.78 -13.01
N PRO A 14 0.12 1.55 -12.99
CA PRO A 14 1.44 0.96 -13.17
C PRO A 14 1.54 -0.23 -12.22
N ARG A 15 1.98 -1.38 -12.72
CA ARG A 15 2.25 -2.56 -11.88
C ARG A 15 3.43 -2.21 -10.98
N ILE A 16 3.17 -1.45 -9.93
CA ILE A 16 4.15 -1.13 -8.90
C ILE A 16 4.50 -2.48 -8.30
N ARG A 17 5.72 -2.93 -8.59
CA ARG A 17 6.20 -4.20 -8.07
C ARG A 17 6.29 -4.04 -6.55
N PRO A 18 5.59 -4.89 -5.79
CA PRO A 18 5.71 -4.85 -4.35
C PRO A 18 7.15 -5.09 -3.95
N ARG A 19 7.65 -4.30 -3.00
CA ARG A 19 8.89 -4.60 -2.30
C ARG A 19 8.57 -5.52 -1.14
N THR A 20 9.38 -6.56 -1.00
CA THR A 20 9.28 -7.53 0.09
C THR A 20 10.28 -7.17 1.17
N VAL A 21 9.83 -7.09 2.42
CA VAL A 21 10.66 -6.78 3.59
C VAL A 21 10.39 -7.79 4.70
N TRP A 22 11.44 -8.34 5.29
CA TRP A 22 11.35 -9.28 6.40
C TRP A 22 11.44 -8.56 7.76
N ASP A 23 10.40 -8.69 8.57
CA ASP A 23 10.35 -8.22 9.96
C ASP A 23 10.88 -9.34 10.86
N SER A 24 12.16 -9.28 11.22
CA SER A 24 12.82 -10.30 12.05
C SER A 24 12.35 -10.31 13.50
N ILE A 25 11.76 -9.21 13.98
CA ILE A 25 11.24 -9.09 15.35
C ILE A 25 9.89 -9.80 15.46
N ALA A 26 8.98 -9.56 14.51
CA ALA A 26 7.67 -10.20 14.50
C ALA A 26 7.65 -11.55 13.75
N GLY A 27 8.72 -11.90 13.03
CA GLY A 27 8.85 -13.14 12.27
C GLY A 27 7.89 -13.23 11.08
N ARG A 28 7.69 -12.13 10.34
CA ARG A 28 6.75 -12.07 9.20
C ARG A 28 7.33 -11.31 8.02
N GLU A 29 6.79 -11.61 6.85
CA GLU A 29 7.09 -10.90 5.61
C GLU A 29 6.03 -9.84 5.33
N TRP A 30 6.46 -8.65 4.96
CA TRP A 30 5.62 -7.57 4.47
C TRP A 30 5.82 -7.36 2.97
N ARG A 31 4.71 -7.23 2.24
CA ARG A 31 4.67 -6.75 0.87
C ARG A 31 4.22 -5.30 0.88
N ILE A 32 5.02 -4.42 0.30
CA ILE A 32 4.82 -2.97 0.36
C ILE A 32 4.76 -2.40 -1.06
N TRP A 33 3.70 -1.66 -1.39
CA TRP A 33 3.57 -0.98 -2.68
C TRP A 33 2.76 0.30 -2.56
N ALA A 34 3.04 1.26 -3.44
CA ALA A 34 2.24 2.47 -3.59
C ALA A 34 0.93 2.19 -4.35
N ALA A 35 -0.12 2.89 -3.97
CA ALA A 35 -1.42 2.83 -4.60
C ALA A 35 -1.96 4.25 -4.86
N ASP A 36 -2.43 4.48 -6.09
CA ASP A 36 -3.13 5.72 -6.46
C ASP A 36 -4.51 5.76 -5.79
N CYS A 37 -4.75 6.84 -5.06
CA CYS A 37 -5.97 7.05 -4.29
C CYS A 37 -6.79 8.26 -4.76
N ARG A 38 -6.42 8.91 -5.87
CA ARG A 38 -7.09 10.13 -6.37
C ARG A 38 -8.59 9.97 -6.60
N ASN A 39 -9.02 8.76 -6.95
CA ASN A 39 -10.42 8.43 -7.23
C ASN A 39 -11.05 7.52 -6.16
N VAL A 40 -10.42 7.38 -4.99
CA VAL A 40 -10.93 6.55 -3.89
C VAL A 40 -11.72 7.44 -2.92
N PRO A 41 -13.05 7.26 -2.79
CA PRO A 41 -13.85 8.01 -1.84
C PRO A 41 -13.33 7.83 -0.40
N GLY A 42 -13.20 8.95 0.33
CA GLY A 42 -12.68 8.92 1.70
C GLY A 42 -11.15 8.74 1.82
N ALA A 43 -10.41 8.82 0.71
CA ALA A 43 -8.95 8.83 0.75
C ALA A 43 -8.42 10.06 1.51
N ARG A 44 -7.39 9.83 2.34
CA ARG A 44 -6.74 10.90 3.12
C ARG A 44 -5.62 11.61 2.34
N SER A 45 -5.18 11.02 1.23
CA SER A 45 -4.17 11.59 0.32
C SER A 45 -4.36 11.03 -1.10
N ARG A 46 -3.64 11.59 -2.07
CA ARG A 46 -3.62 11.15 -3.48
C ARG A 46 -2.89 9.83 -3.68
N GLU A 47 -1.97 9.50 -2.79
CA GLU A 47 -1.22 8.25 -2.78
C GLU A 47 -1.19 7.69 -1.34
N CYS A 48 -1.12 6.36 -1.23
CA CYS A 48 -0.82 5.68 0.01
C CYS A 48 0.13 4.49 -0.24
N LEU A 49 0.84 4.04 0.79
CA LEU A 49 1.45 2.72 0.79
C LEU A 49 0.48 1.71 1.35
N ILE A 50 0.31 0.60 0.63
CA ILE A 50 -0.31 -0.62 1.16
C ILE A 50 0.79 -1.51 1.70
N VAL A 51 0.58 -2.01 2.91
CA VAL A 51 1.49 -2.94 3.59
C VAL A 51 0.71 -4.19 3.96
N ASP A 52 1.10 -5.34 3.43
CA ASP A 52 0.34 -6.58 3.55
C ASP A 52 1.23 -7.77 3.92
N CYS A 53 0.92 -8.45 5.03
CA CYS A 53 1.57 -9.69 5.47
C CYS A 53 0.65 -10.93 5.37
N GLY A 54 -0.44 -10.85 4.60
CA GLY A 54 -1.43 -11.91 4.39
C GLY A 54 -2.51 -11.98 5.47
N THR A 55 -2.18 -11.71 6.73
CA THR A 55 -3.14 -11.68 7.86
C THR A 55 -3.51 -10.26 8.28
N THR A 56 -2.66 -9.29 7.98
CA THR A 56 -2.86 -7.88 8.31
C THR A 56 -2.56 -7.04 7.08
N VAL A 57 -3.48 -6.12 6.76
CA VAL A 57 -3.29 -5.08 5.75
C VAL A 57 -3.34 -3.72 6.44
N ARG A 58 -2.35 -2.87 6.14
CA ARG A 58 -2.28 -1.49 6.61
C ARG A 58 -2.18 -0.54 5.43
N ARG A 59 -2.63 0.69 5.65
CA ARG A 59 -2.46 1.82 4.73
C ARG A 59 -1.70 2.92 5.45
N ILE A 60 -0.63 3.40 4.85
CA ILE A 60 0.11 4.57 5.31
C ILE A 60 -0.24 5.70 4.35
N TRP A 61 -0.91 6.73 4.85
CA TRP A 61 -1.35 7.85 4.03
C TRP A 61 -0.25 8.89 3.93
N ALA A 62 -0.13 9.55 2.78
CA ALA A 62 0.93 10.54 2.53
C ALA A 62 2.34 10.00 2.84
N PRO A 63 2.75 8.89 2.21
CA PRO A 63 4.09 8.33 2.40
C PRO A 63 5.16 9.29 1.87
N PRO A 64 6.43 9.12 2.29
CA PRO A 64 7.55 9.81 1.66
C PRO A 64 7.61 9.53 0.14
N ASP A 65 7.85 10.56 -0.66
CA ASP A 65 7.94 10.44 -2.13
C ASP A 65 9.05 9.47 -2.58
N ASP A 66 10.09 9.33 -1.75
CA ASP A 66 11.26 8.51 -1.96
C ASP A 66 11.20 7.15 -1.24
N TRP A 67 10.01 6.71 -0.79
CA TRP A 67 9.82 5.48 0.00
C TRP A 67 10.50 4.25 -0.63
N ALA A 68 10.52 4.18 -1.97
CA ALA A 68 11.10 3.06 -2.70
C ALA A 68 12.61 2.90 -2.46
N THR A 69 13.29 3.98 -2.07
CA THR A 69 14.74 4.03 -1.79
C THR A 69 15.09 3.84 -0.32
N LEU A 70 14.10 3.87 0.58
CA LEU A 70 14.31 3.68 2.01
C LEU A 70 14.94 2.30 2.29
N SER A 71 15.69 2.18 3.37
CA SER A 71 16.13 0.88 3.87
C SER A 71 14.95 0.04 4.36
N ASP A 72 15.15 -1.28 4.49
CA ASP A 72 14.14 -2.18 5.07
C ASP A 72 13.74 -1.76 6.48
N SER A 73 14.70 -1.33 7.31
CA SER A 73 14.44 -0.81 8.66
C SER A 73 13.60 0.46 8.68
N GLU A 74 13.83 1.38 7.74
CA GLU A 74 13.03 2.60 7.63
C GLU A 74 11.61 2.30 7.15
N LEU A 75 11.45 1.35 6.21
CA LEU A 75 10.12 0.89 5.81
C LEU A 75 9.36 0.24 6.96
N LEU A 76 10.01 -0.62 7.75
CA LEU A 76 9.38 -1.23 8.93
C LEU A 76 9.00 -0.18 9.98
N ALA A 77 9.79 0.87 10.16
CA ALA A 77 9.44 1.97 11.05
C ALA A 77 8.15 2.70 10.61
N LEU A 78 7.90 2.81 9.29
CA LEU A 78 6.62 3.34 8.78
C LEU A 78 5.45 2.40 9.07
N VAL A 79 5.68 1.07 9.02
CA VAL A 79 4.65 0.06 9.33
C VAL A 79 4.22 0.13 10.78
N ASP A 80 5.18 0.26 11.70
CA ASP A 80 4.96 0.32 13.15
C ASP A 80 4.64 1.73 13.67
N GLY A 81 4.80 2.73 12.81
CA GLY A 81 4.43 4.11 13.09
C GLY A 81 2.96 4.27 13.47
N PRO A 82 2.60 5.44 14.05
CA PRO A 82 1.22 5.74 14.39
C PRO A 82 0.31 5.51 13.17
N ARG A 83 -0.86 4.91 13.37
CA ARG A 83 -1.84 4.56 12.32
C ARG A 83 -2.56 5.79 11.69
N ASP A 84 -1.93 6.96 11.79
CA ASP A 84 -2.39 8.31 11.49
C ASP A 84 -3.69 8.76 12.17
N ARG A 85 -3.60 9.87 12.91
CA ARG A 85 -4.75 10.65 13.41
C ARG A 85 -5.59 11.19 12.27
#